data_AF-A0A0K0F817-F1
#
_entry.id   AF-A0A0K0F817-F1
#
_cell.length_a   1.000
_cell.length_b   1.000
_cell.length_c   1.000
_cell.angle_alpha   90.00
_cell.angle_beta   90.00
_cell.angle_gamma   90.00
#
_symmetry.space_group_name_H-M   'P 1'
#
loop_
_entity.id
_entity.type
_entity.pdbx_description
1 polymer ?
#
loop_
_entity_poly.entity_id
_entity_poly.type
_entity_poly.pdbx_seq_one_letter_code
_entity_poly.pdbx_strand_id
1 'polypeptide(L)'
;MSNHIYIFFILLLIFLNYYKISALFPGASIEDGDYRHLYPLTCIKFNVPSDEIKSISYVLGSVENWEYPKDRLSIEFYVYDQTTNNALHRWKKEFNKLFHSIYINENIKNWRENSLISGRRNNCGRVLVSNIGILLSEKALIQLSMIDSVIVSPLLFDGFQDKTNAELYGITDLSEEYLQLEDKFNQEINDFLIDPIYINLSKMDSSYLTFEKDNIRNVEIDFDETEVFLYSAKIMNISLYLNNNYHYGYFFDYKNLEKNEKEDLINLFIANWISMNGVYSLPTSKVLKTSYSIPNKFSFDKIYLINLKRRNERMEKMDEILKTIGFMYERWDAVDGKNLNDEEISKKFKFLPNYIDPYHKRPMKKGEIGCFLSHYMIWEDVVKNNLNKVIVFEDDIRFSKNATGILRRLVSDLDITKQKWDFIYLGRRKENPKAKEFFIPGHKHLSSVTYSYWTLGYTLSKSGAEKLLAGNPLQKMMALDEYIPIMYNNHPFDEWKNYFPNRNLEAYTVYPLIVTPERYTNEPGYISDTEDSIIVKKVDIVKEEL
;
A
#
# COMPACT_ATOMS: atom_id res chain seq x y z
N MET A 1 12.56 30.56 61.14
CA MET A 1 12.88 30.48 59.70
C MET A 1 11.79 29.79 58.84
N SER A 2 10.52 29.69 59.29
CA SER A 2 9.46 29.02 58.50
C SER A 2 8.28 29.92 58.08
N ASN A 3 8.16 31.15 58.59
CA ASN A 3 7.01 32.03 58.30
C ASN A 3 7.30 33.19 57.33
N HIS A 4 8.56 33.43 56.96
CA HIS A 4 8.91 34.51 56.02
C HIS A 4 8.95 34.07 54.55
N ILE A 5 9.03 32.77 54.26
CA ILE A 5 9.07 32.24 52.89
C ILE A 5 7.64 32.13 52.31
N TYR A 6 6.64 31.81 53.14
CA TYR A 6 5.24 31.71 52.70
C TYR A 6 4.61 33.07 52.36
N ILE A 7 4.99 34.14 53.08
CA ILE A 7 4.47 35.49 52.80
C ILE A 7 5.07 36.04 51.50
N PHE A 8 6.32 35.69 51.17
CA PHE A 8 6.95 36.10 49.91
C PHE A 8 6.36 35.40 48.68
N PHE A 9 5.98 34.12 48.81
CA PHE A 9 5.33 33.36 47.72
C PHE A 9 3.88 33.82 47.46
N ILE A 10 3.13 34.19 48.50
CA ILE A 10 1.75 34.68 48.36
C ILE A 10 1.74 36.12 47.80
N LEU A 11 2.69 36.97 48.17
CA LEU A 11 2.82 38.32 47.58
C LEU A 11 3.28 38.28 46.11
N LEU A 12 4.12 37.32 45.71
CA LEU A 12 4.52 37.15 44.31
C LEU A 12 3.35 36.68 43.42
N LEU A 13 2.48 35.80 43.94
CA LEU A 13 1.27 35.34 43.25
C LEU A 13 0.17 36.41 43.16
N ILE A 14 0.12 37.34 44.11
CA ILE A 14 -0.81 38.49 44.06
C ILE A 14 -0.28 39.61 43.15
N PHE A 15 1.05 39.80 43.05
CA PHE A 15 1.64 40.77 42.12
C PHE A 15 1.67 40.30 40.65
N LEU A 16 1.71 39.00 40.38
CA LEU A 16 1.59 38.45 39.03
C LEU A 16 0.16 38.52 38.46
N ASN A 17 -0.85 38.76 39.29
CA ASN A 17 -2.25 38.92 38.88
C ASN A 17 -2.67 40.38 38.59
N TYR A 18 -1.79 41.36 38.80
CA TYR A 18 -2.14 42.79 38.66
C TYR A 18 -1.34 43.57 37.60
N TYR A 19 -0.34 42.96 36.97
CA TYR A 19 0.23 43.52 35.75
C TYR A 19 -0.56 43.03 34.55
N LYS A 20 -1.55 43.85 34.15
CA LYS A 20 -2.04 43.88 32.77
C LYS A 20 -0.81 43.99 31.87
N ILE A 21 -0.42 42.87 31.26
CA ILE A 21 0.49 42.88 30.12
C ILE A 21 -0.25 43.66 29.05
N SER A 22 0.18 44.89 28.85
CA SER A 22 -0.29 45.75 27.77
C SER A 22 -0.06 45.01 26.46
N ALA A 23 -1.14 44.68 25.76
CA ALA A 23 -1.07 44.37 24.35
C ALA A 23 -0.25 45.47 23.65
N LEU A 24 0.59 45.09 22.68
CA LEU A 24 1.43 45.99 21.88
C LEU A 24 0.63 47.09 21.13
N PHE A 25 -0.70 47.03 21.19
CA PHE A 25 -1.61 48.04 20.66
C PHE A 25 -2.77 48.26 21.66
N PRO A 26 -3.05 49.52 22.09
CA PRO A 26 -4.20 49.80 22.94
C PRO A 26 -5.51 49.51 22.19
N GLY A 27 -6.25 48.49 22.62
CA GLY A 27 -7.58 48.14 22.07
C GLY A 27 -7.78 46.67 21.67
N ALA A 28 -6.75 45.82 21.69
CA ALA A 28 -6.90 44.40 21.39
C ALA A 28 -7.26 43.58 22.65
N SER A 29 -8.31 42.76 22.57
CA SER A 29 -8.51 41.63 23.50
C SER A 29 -7.45 40.56 23.23
N ILE A 30 -7.09 39.80 24.27
CA ILE A 30 -6.26 38.59 24.16
C ILE A 30 -7.11 37.52 23.46
N GLU A 31 -7.29 37.65 22.15
CA GLU A 31 -7.54 36.51 21.29
C GLU A 31 -6.17 35.99 20.88
N ASP A 32 -5.99 34.66 20.92
CA ASP A 32 -4.84 33.96 20.36
C ASP A 32 -4.40 34.65 19.06
N GLY A 33 -3.11 35.00 18.95
CA GLY A 33 -2.61 35.83 17.85
C GLY A 33 -3.23 35.43 16.51
N ASP A 34 -3.93 36.37 15.87
CA ASP A 34 -4.79 36.12 14.71
C ASP A 34 -4.06 35.29 13.64
N TYR A 35 -4.26 33.96 13.62
CA TYR A 35 -3.56 33.05 12.71
C TYR A 35 -4.17 33.03 11.31
N ARG A 36 -5.25 33.78 11.05
CA ARG A 36 -5.98 33.73 9.78
C ARG A 36 -5.14 34.24 8.60
N HIS A 37 -4.11 35.03 8.87
CA HIS A 37 -3.12 35.44 7.88
C HIS A 37 -2.17 34.31 7.46
N LEU A 38 -1.91 33.35 8.34
CA LEU A 38 -1.11 32.15 8.05
C LEU A 38 -1.96 31.08 7.34
N TYR A 39 -3.26 31.04 7.64
CA TYR A 39 -4.20 30.05 7.12
C TYR A 39 -5.39 30.73 6.42
N PRO A 40 -5.24 31.11 5.12
CA PRO A 40 -6.34 31.67 4.34
C PRO A 40 -7.53 30.70 4.28
N LEU A 41 -8.76 31.23 4.22
CA LEU A 41 -9.93 30.38 4.05
C LEU A 41 -9.78 29.55 2.77
N THR A 42 -9.68 28.23 2.93
CA THR A 42 -9.40 27.29 1.85
C THR A 42 -10.64 26.45 1.58
N CYS A 43 -11.08 26.47 0.33
CA CYS A 43 -12.30 25.81 -0.10
C CYS A 43 -11.96 24.55 -0.91
N ILE A 44 -12.38 23.40 -0.41
CA ILE A 44 -12.03 22.09 -0.94
C ILE A 44 -13.25 21.51 -1.62
N LYS A 45 -13.09 21.13 -2.88
CA LYS A 45 -14.17 20.78 -3.79
C LYS A 45 -13.92 19.36 -4.27
N PHE A 46 -14.77 18.44 -3.85
CA PHE A 46 -14.69 17.03 -4.20
C PHE A 46 -15.76 16.66 -5.23
N ASN A 47 -15.32 16.23 -6.40
CA ASN A 47 -16.17 15.45 -7.29
C ASN A 47 -16.29 14.02 -6.77
N VAL A 48 -17.50 13.51 -6.64
CA VAL A 48 -17.78 12.20 -6.06
C VAL A 48 -18.53 11.35 -7.09
N PRO A 49 -17.82 10.68 -8.01
CA PRO A 49 -18.44 9.79 -8.98
C PRO A 49 -19.24 8.68 -8.29
N SER A 50 -20.25 8.18 -8.99
CA SER A 50 -21.01 7.01 -8.54
C SER A 50 -20.07 5.82 -8.26
N ASP A 51 -20.44 5.00 -7.29
CA ASP A 51 -19.73 3.77 -6.91
C ASP A 51 -18.36 3.93 -6.19
N GLU A 52 -17.98 5.14 -5.77
CA GLU A 52 -16.74 5.41 -5.01
C GLU A 52 -16.89 5.33 -3.48
N ILE A 53 -17.83 4.51 -2.98
CA ILE A 53 -18.13 4.43 -1.53
C ILE A 53 -16.94 3.91 -0.72
N LYS A 54 -16.08 3.08 -1.32
CA LYS A 54 -14.99 2.45 -0.55
C LYS A 54 -13.86 3.40 -0.20
N SER A 55 -13.46 4.25 -1.15
CA SER A 55 -12.42 5.26 -0.94
C SER A 55 -12.88 6.35 0.02
N ILE A 56 -14.19 6.62 0.09
CA ILE A 56 -14.75 7.72 0.87
C ILE A 56 -14.40 7.65 2.37
N SER A 57 -14.41 6.46 2.98
CA SER A 57 -14.13 6.33 4.42
C SER A 57 -12.69 6.71 4.75
N TYR A 58 -11.74 6.43 3.85
CA TYR A 58 -10.32 6.78 4.01
C TYR A 58 -10.04 8.24 3.67
N VAL A 59 -10.65 8.75 2.60
CA VAL A 59 -10.53 10.18 2.24
C VAL A 59 -11.11 11.05 3.34
N LEU A 60 -12.32 10.76 3.83
CA LEU A 60 -12.91 11.50 4.94
C LEU A 60 -12.13 11.33 6.24
N GLY A 61 -11.59 10.14 6.52
CA GLY A 61 -10.66 9.93 7.62
C GLY A 61 -9.44 10.86 7.53
N SER A 62 -8.90 11.07 6.34
CA SER A 62 -7.80 12.02 6.11
C SER A 62 -8.24 13.47 6.28
N VAL A 63 -9.40 13.83 5.74
CA VAL A 63 -10.01 15.16 5.92
C VAL A 63 -10.21 15.50 7.39
N GLU A 64 -10.64 14.53 8.20
CA GLU A 64 -10.80 14.66 9.65
C GLU A 64 -9.45 14.96 10.34
N ASN A 65 -8.34 14.42 9.81
CA ASN A 65 -7.01 14.47 10.43
C ASN A 65 -6.02 15.47 9.78
N TRP A 66 -6.38 16.18 8.70
CA TRP A 66 -5.51 17.25 8.16
C TRP A 66 -5.12 18.29 9.22
N GLU A 67 -3.84 18.69 9.23
CA GLU A 67 -3.31 19.67 10.18
C GLU A 67 -3.74 21.11 9.88
N TYR A 68 -4.39 21.35 8.75
CA TYR A 68 -4.97 22.66 8.43
C TYR A 68 -6.15 22.97 9.37
N PRO A 69 -6.24 24.19 9.97
CA PRO A 69 -7.31 24.54 10.89
C PRO A 69 -8.70 24.33 10.28
N LYS A 70 -9.54 23.51 10.92
CA LYS A 70 -10.83 23.08 10.34
C LYS A 70 -11.80 24.26 10.15
N ASP A 71 -11.77 25.23 11.06
CA ASP A 71 -12.53 26.49 10.98
C ASP A 71 -12.12 27.40 9.81
N ARG A 72 -11.00 27.05 9.13
CA ARG A 72 -10.48 27.68 7.92
C ARG A 72 -10.68 26.81 6.68
N LEU A 73 -11.41 25.71 6.79
CA LEU A 73 -11.74 24.81 5.69
C LEU A 73 -13.24 24.81 5.40
N SER A 74 -13.59 25.15 4.16
CA SER A 74 -14.93 24.95 3.61
C SER A 74 -14.89 23.76 2.67
N ILE A 75 -15.74 22.76 2.88
CA ILE A 75 -15.74 21.54 2.08
C ILE A 75 -17.04 21.45 1.29
N GLU A 76 -16.94 21.14 0.01
CA GLU A 76 -18.08 20.99 -0.88
C GLU A 76 -17.96 19.69 -1.67
N PHE A 77 -19.02 18.89 -1.65
CA PHE A 77 -19.11 17.63 -2.38
C PHE A 77 -20.08 17.77 -3.55
N TYR A 78 -19.73 17.21 -4.70
CA TYR A 78 -20.58 17.10 -5.88
C TYR A 78 -20.89 15.63 -6.10
N VAL A 79 -22.15 15.23 -5.91
CA VAL A 79 -22.57 13.83 -5.80
C VAL A 79 -23.64 13.51 -6.84
N TYR A 80 -23.61 12.27 -7.34
CA TYR A 80 -24.49 11.81 -8.44
C TYR A 80 -25.29 10.54 -8.09
N ASP A 81 -25.11 9.98 -6.89
CA ASP A 81 -25.85 8.80 -6.42
C ASP A 81 -26.36 8.95 -4.98
N GLN A 82 -27.50 8.29 -4.70
CA GLN A 82 -28.18 8.41 -3.40
C GLN A 82 -27.40 7.76 -2.25
N THR A 83 -26.66 6.69 -2.50
CA THR A 83 -25.98 5.93 -1.45
C THR A 83 -24.85 6.75 -0.87
N THR A 84 -24.04 7.34 -1.74
CA THR A 84 -22.94 8.22 -1.37
C THR A 84 -23.46 9.51 -0.74
N ASN A 85 -24.55 10.07 -1.29
CA ASN A 85 -25.19 11.25 -0.72
C ASN A 85 -25.61 11.02 0.75
N ASN A 86 -26.27 9.88 1.03
CA ASN A 86 -26.66 9.49 2.38
C ASN A 86 -25.45 9.34 3.32
N ALA A 87 -24.33 8.77 2.85
CA ALA A 87 -23.12 8.62 3.64
C ALA A 87 -22.51 9.98 4.00
N LEU A 88 -22.40 10.90 3.03
CA LEU A 88 -21.89 12.25 3.23
C LEU A 88 -22.77 13.07 4.17
N HIS A 89 -24.10 12.93 4.09
CA HIS A 89 -25.01 13.58 5.04
C HIS A 89 -24.83 13.09 6.48
N ARG A 90 -24.55 11.79 6.70
CA ARG A 90 -24.21 11.27 8.03
C ARG A 90 -22.90 11.86 8.54
N TRP A 91 -21.88 11.90 7.70
CA TRP A 91 -20.60 12.50 8.05
C TRP A 91 -20.75 14.00 8.38
N LYS A 92 -21.42 14.76 7.52
CA LYS A 92 -21.73 16.18 7.73
C LYS A 92 -22.41 16.42 9.08
N LYS A 93 -23.38 15.59 9.47
CA LYS A 93 -24.10 15.76 10.75
C LYS A 93 -23.16 15.84 11.95
N GLU A 94 -22.09 15.04 11.97
CA GLU A 94 -21.13 15.03 13.08
C GLU A 94 -20.06 16.12 12.97
N PHE A 95 -19.60 16.43 11.75
CA PHE A 95 -18.44 17.32 11.56
C PHE A 95 -18.80 18.77 11.21
N ASN A 96 -20.06 19.11 10.90
CA ASN A 96 -20.45 20.44 10.43
C ASN A 96 -20.07 21.60 11.37
N LYS A 97 -19.94 21.35 12.68
CA LYS A 97 -19.56 22.38 13.65
C LYS A 97 -18.04 22.62 13.74
N LEU A 98 -17.23 21.69 13.23
CA LEU A 98 -15.77 21.76 13.29
C LEU A 98 -15.20 22.51 12.09
N PHE A 99 -15.85 22.39 10.93
CA PHE A 99 -15.43 23.02 9.70
C PHE A 99 -16.06 24.41 9.54
N HIS A 100 -15.43 25.29 8.75
CA HIS A 100 -16.02 26.59 8.39
C HIS A 100 -17.42 26.41 7.80
N SER A 101 -17.55 25.46 6.87
CA SER A 101 -18.81 25.07 6.27
C SER A 101 -18.67 23.74 5.54
N ILE A 102 -19.75 22.96 5.46
CA ILE A 102 -19.81 21.73 4.66
C ILE A 102 -21.06 21.79 3.76
N TYR A 103 -20.87 21.67 2.45
CA TYR A 103 -21.92 21.66 1.44
C TYR A 103 -21.93 20.34 0.68
N ILE A 104 -23.12 19.91 0.28
CA ILE A 104 -23.33 18.73 -0.56
C ILE A 104 -24.27 19.19 -1.67
N ASN A 105 -23.83 19.07 -2.92
CA ASN A 105 -24.58 19.42 -4.10
C ASN A 105 -24.85 18.18 -4.92
N GLU A 106 -26.05 18.09 -5.49
CA GLU A 106 -26.50 16.95 -6.26
C GLU A 106 -26.61 17.32 -7.74
N ASN A 107 -26.10 16.45 -8.62
CA ASN A 107 -26.34 16.51 -10.06
C ASN A 107 -25.94 17.84 -10.74
N ILE A 108 -24.85 18.46 -10.29
CA ILE A 108 -24.28 19.64 -10.95
C ILE A 108 -23.49 19.19 -12.19
N LYS A 109 -23.88 19.70 -13.37
CA LYS A 109 -23.29 19.34 -14.66
C LYS A 109 -21.84 19.84 -14.77
N ASN A 110 -21.62 21.15 -14.80
CA ASN A 110 -20.27 21.76 -14.81
C ASN A 110 -19.83 22.06 -13.36
N TRP A 111 -19.47 21.00 -12.63
CA TRP A 111 -19.11 21.09 -11.21
C TRP A 111 -17.78 21.84 -11.01
N ARG A 112 -16.87 21.80 -11.98
CA ARG A 112 -15.58 22.52 -11.92
C ARG A 112 -15.78 24.03 -12.00
N GLU A 113 -16.63 24.52 -12.90
CA GLU A 113 -16.99 25.95 -12.92
C GLU A 113 -17.70 26.35 -11.63
N ASN A 114 -18.67 25.53 -11.19
CA ASN A 114 -19.37 25.78 -9.93
C ASN A 114 -18.40 25.86 -8.74
N SER A 115 -17.37 25.02 -8.72
CA SER A 115 -16.29 25.00 -7.73
C SER A 115 -15.55 26.34 -7.65
N LEU A 116 -15.19 26.92 -8.80
CA LEU A 116 -14.56 28.24 -8.88
C LEU A 116 -15.50 29.37 -8.43
N ILE A 117 -16.73 29.40 -8.95
CA ILE A 117 -17.71 30.44 -8.62
C ILE A 117 -18.04 30.42 -7.13
N SER A 118 -18.29 29.22 -6.57
CA SER A 118 -18.55 29.04 -5.14
C SER A 118 -17.36 29.49 -4.30
N GLY A 119 -16.13 29.17 -4.71
CA GLY A 119 -14.92 29.66 -4.05
C GLY A 119 -14.84 31.18 -3.98
N ARG A 120 -15.10 31.86 -5.10
CA ARG A 120 -15.11 33.33 -5.17
C ARG A 120 -16.23 33.95 -4.31
N ARG A 121 -17.46 33.41 -4.42
CA ARG A 121 -18.63 33.91 -3.66
C ARG A 121 -18.47 33.79 -2.16
N ASN A 122 -17.78 32.73 -1.70
CA ASN A 122 -17.53 32.48 -0.28
C ASN A 122 -16.26 33.17 0.24
N ASN A 123 -15.65 34.09 -0.53
CA ASN A 123 -14.42 34.80 -0.18
C ASN A 123 -13.28 33.86 0.24
N CYS A 124 -13.17 32.70 -0.40
CA CYS A 124 -12.07 31.78 -0.18
C CYS A 124 -10.79 32.40 -0.74
N GLY A 125 -9.71 32.39 0.03
CA GLY A 125 -8.39 32.79 -0.48
C GLY A 125 -7.76 31.73 -1.38
N ARG A 126 -8.20 30.47 -1.23
CA ARG A 126 -7.67 29.30 -1.94
C ARG A 126 -8.79 28.34 -2.30
N VAL A 127 -8.67 27.66 -3.44
CA VAL A 127 -9.57 26.57 -3.85
C VAL A 127 -8.75 25.35 -4.24
N LEU A 128 -9.10 24.18 -3.69
CA LEU A 128 -8.60 22.89 -4.15
C LEU A 128 -9.74 22.15 -4.86
N VAL A 129 -9.56 21.84 -6.15
CA VAL A 129 -10.49 21.07 -6.97
C VAL A 129 -9.92 19.65 -7.12
N SER A 130 -10.66 18.63 -6.66
CA SER A 130 -10.17 17.26 -6.57
C SER A 130 -11.27 16.24 -6.79
N ASN A 131 -10.90 15.03 -7.22
CA ASN A 131 -11.81 13.88 -7.24
C ASN A 131 -11.73 13.13 -5.89
N ILE A 132 -12.86 12.56 -5.45
CA ILE A 132 -12.86 11.55 -4.40
C ILE A 132 -12.03 10.35 -4.89
N GLY A 133 -11.12 9.85 -4.05
CA GLY A 133 -10.12 8.86 -4.46
C GLY A 133 -8.70 9.41 -4.54
N ILE A 134 -8.50 10.72 -4.35
CA ILE A 134 -7.20 11.28 -4.02
C ILE A 134 -7.04 11.34 -2.49
N LEU A 135 -6.00 10.71 -1.98
CA LEU A 135 -5.67 10.63 -0.56
C LEU A 135 -4.54 11.61 -0.24
N LEU A 136 -4.88 12.84 0.13
CA LEU A 136 -3.90 13.85 0.55
C LEU A 136 -3.40 13.59 1.97
N SER A 137 -2.09 13.71 2.16
CA SER A 137 -1.42 13.65 3.46
C SER A 137 -1.85 14.76 4.42
N GLU A 138 -1.59 14.56 5.71
CA GLU A 138 -1.96 15.47 6.81
C GLU A 138 -1.52 16.92 6.61
N LYS A 139 -0.35 17.15 5.97
CA LYS A 139 0.26 18.48 5.78
C LYS A 139 0.10 19.03 4.36
N ALA A 140 -0.52 18.29 3.44
CA ALA A 140 -0.59 18.66 2.03
C ALA A 140 -1.10 20.10 1.81
N LEU A 141 -2.19 20.46 2.49
CA LEU A 141 -2.81 21.79 2.36
C LEU A 141 -1.92 22.91 2.91
N ILE A 142 -1.21 22.67 4.01
CA ILE A 142 -0.26 23.65 4.57
C ILE A 142 0.85 23.90 3.56
N GLN A 143 1.43 22.82 3.00
CA GLN A 143 2.49 22.91 2.01
C GLN A 143 2.04 23.60 0.72
N LEU A 144 0.84 23.28 0.22
CA LEU A 144 0.26 23.97 -0.95
C LEU A 144 0.00 25.46 -0.67
N SER A 145 -0.42 25.82 0.55
CA SER A 145 -0.73 27.21 0.90
C SER A 145 0.48 28.15 0.90
N MET A 146 1.69 27.60 1.03
CA MET A 146 2.94 28.35 0.96
C MET A 146 3.39 28.67 -0.47
N ILE A 147 2.77 28.06 -1.49
CA ILE A 147 3.11 28.28 -2.90
C ILE A 147 2.39 29.54 -3.39
N ASP A 148 3.16 30.46 -3.97
CA ASP A 148 2.63 31.75 -4.45
C ASP A 148 2.12 31.70 -5.91
N SER A 149 2.23 30.58 -6.62
CA SER A 149 1.67 30.46 -7.98
C SER A 149 0.14 30.62 -8.01
N VAL A 150 -0.40 31.10 -9.14
CA VAL A 150 -1.87 31.21 -9.33
C VAL A 150 -2.50 29.82 -9.40
N ILE A 151 -1.90 28.90 -10.16
CA ILE A 151 -2.34 27.53 -10.33
C ILE A 151 -1.17 26.61 -10.02
N VAL A 152 -1.40 25.59 -9.19
CA VAL A 152 -0.45 24.52 -8.94
C VAL A 152 -1.17 23.20 -8.75
N SER A 153 -0.63 22.14 -9.32
CA SER A 153 -1.03 20.76 -9.07
C SER A 153 0.08 20.07 -8.28
N PRO A 154 -0.22 19.37 -7.18
CA PRO A 154 0.77 18.56 -6.50
C PRO A 154 1.11 17.32 -7.34
N LEU A 155 2.40 16.98 -7.39
CA LEU A 155 2.84 15.67 -7.83
C LEU A 155 2.35 14.64 -6.81
N LEU A 156 1.61 13.64 -7.30
CA LEU A 156 1.12 12.52 -6.50
C LEU A 156 1.64 11.23 -7.10
N PHE A 157 1.88 10.26 -6.23
CA PHE A 157 2.22 8.89 -6.61
C PHE A 157 0.98 8.03 -6.55
N ASP A 158 0.92 6.99 -7.38
CA ASP A 158 -0.13 6.00 -7.19
C ASP A 158 0.09 5.28 -5.85
N GLY A 159 -0.93 4.61 -5.33
CA GLY A 159 -0.82 3.92 -4.05
C GLY A 159 0.35 2.91 -3.94
N PHE A 160 0.96 2.52 -5.06
CA PHE A 160 2.05 1.55 -5.13
C PHE A 160 3.40 2.17 -5.49
N GLN A 161 3.44 3.49 -5.72
CA GLN A 161 4.61 4.26 -6.16
C GLN A 161 5.18 3.82 -7.51
N ASP A 162 4.35 3.18 -8.35
CA ASP A 162 4.72 2.73 -9.69
C ASP A 162 4.56 3.84 -10.74
N LYS A 163 3.69 4.81 -10.45
CA LYS A 163 3.30 5.87 -11.39
C LYS A 163 3.03 7.18 -10.67
N THR A 164 3.06 8.26 -11.43
CA THR A 164 2.63 9.60 -10.99
C THR A 164 1.31 10.02 -11.64
N ASN A 165 0.62 10.99 -11.04
CA ASN A 165 -0.57 11.58 -11.64
C ASN A 165 -0.23 12.29 -12.96
N ALA A 166 0.99 12.81 -13.12
CA ALA A 166 1.45 13.45 -14.35
C ALA A 166 1.49 12.50 -15.55
N GLU A 167 1.90 11.25 -15.35
CA GLU A 167 1.92 10.23 -16.41
C GLU A 167 0.52 9.90 -16.95
N LEU A 168 -0.54 10.06 -16.15
CA LEU A 168 -1.92 9.86 -16.62
C LEU A 168 -2.32 10.87 -17.70
N TYR A 169 -1.71 12.05 -17.68
CA TYR A 169 -1.94 13.14 -18.62
C TYR A 169 -0.87 13.20 -19.72
N GLY A 170 0.02 12.21 -19.80
CA GLY A 170 1.00 12.06 -20.87
C GLY A 170 2.36 12.71 -20.60
N ILE A 171 2.62 13.20 -19.39
CA ILE A 171 3.94 13.71 -18.99
C ILE A 171 4.81 12.55 -18.51
N THR A 172 5.82 12.16 -19.28
CA THR A 172 6.67 10.99 -19.00
C THR A 172 8.16 11.32 -18.96
N ASP A 173 8.52 12.57 -19.17
CA ASP A 173 9.89 13.08 -19.33
C ASP A 173 10.42 13.81 -18.08
N LEU A 174 9.78 13.60 -16.92
CA LEU A 174 10.29 14.08 -15.63
C LEU A 174 11.58 13.34 -15.26
N SER A 175 12.58 14.06 -14.75
CA SER A 175 13.86 13.45 -14.35
C SER A 175 13.70 12.53 -13.14
N GLU A 176 14.61 11.56 -12.99
CA GLU A 176 14.60 10.66 -11.84
C GLU A 176 14.77 11.43 -10.52
N GLU A 177 15.60 12.47 -10.50
CA GLU A 177 15.84 13.32 -9.33
C GLU A 177 14.56 14.09 -8.92
N TYR A 178 13.77 14.53 -9.89
CA TYR A 178 12.48 15.17 -9.64
C TYR A 178 11.47 14.17 -9.05
N LEU A 179 11.43 12.95 -9.58
CA LEU A 179 10.55 11.88 -9.11
C LEU A 179 10.95 11.36 -7.72
N GLN A 180 12.25 11.34 -7.40
CA GLN A 180 12.77 10.95 -6.08
C GLN A 180 12.69 12.08 -5.04
N LEU A 181 12.16 13.24 -5.42
CA LEU A 181 12.04 14.44 -4.58
C LEU A 181 13.40 14.98 -4.11
N GLU A 182 14.46 14.72 -4.87
CA GLU A 182 15.81 15.25 -4.64
C GLU A 182 15.91 16.68 -5.18
N ASP A 183 15.40 16.90 -6.40
CA ASP A 183 15.31 18.21 -7.04
C ASP A 183 13.89 18.79 -6.89
N LYS A 184 13.73 19.68 -5.91
CA LYS A 184 12.45 20.25 -5.50
C LYS A 184 12.19 21.61 -6.15
N PHE A 185 11.23 21.67 -7.09
CA PHE A 185 10.85 22.92 -7.74
C PHE A 185 9.44 22.86 -8.36
N ASN A 186 8.99 24.00 -8.88
CA ASN A 186 7.75 24.12 -9.67
C ASN A 186 8.08 23.91 -11.15
N GLN A 187 7.71 22.74 -11.69
CA GLN A 187 7.82 22.46 -13.12
C GLN A 187 6.64 23.10 -13.86
N GLU A 188 6.90 23.95 -14.85
CA GLU A 188 5.86 24.56 -15.68
C GLU A 188 5.25 23.52 -16.65
N ILE A 189 3.91 23.47 -16.73
CA ILE A 189 3.13 22.43 -17.44
C ILE A 189 1.91 23.04 -18.15
N ASN A 190 2.09 24.12 -18.90
CA ASN A 190 0.98 24.96 -19.42
C ASN A 190 0.00 24.25 -20.37
N ASP A 191 0.36 23.10 -20.94
CA ASP A 191 -0.50 22.34 -21.84
C ASP A 191 -1.28 21.22 -21.12
N PHE A 192 -1.10 21.05 -19.80
CA PHE A 192 -1.68 19.95 -19.03
C PHE A 192 -2.39 20.45 -17.76
N LEU A 193 -3.64 20.01 -17.57
CA LEU A 193 -4.37 20.24 -16.33
C LEU A 193 -4.42 18.95 -15.50
N ILE A 194 -3.59 18.89 -14.47
CA ILE A 194 -3.42 17.69 -13.65
C ILE A 194 -4.26 17.80 -12.38
N ASP A 195 -5.08 16.79 -12.09
CA ASP A 195 -5.79 16.70 -10.81
C ASP A 195 -4.84 16.24 -9.66
N PRO A 196 -5.00 16.77 -8.44
CA PRO A 196 -5.91 17.84 -8.05
C PRO A 196 -5.34 19.22 -8.41
N ILE A 197 -6.22 20.20 -8.59
CA ILE A 197 -5.85 21.56 -8.98
C ILE A 197 -5.98 22.48 -7.77
N TYR A 198 -4.91 23.15 -7.38
CA TYR A 198 -4.91 24.16 -6.32
C TYR A 198 -4.77 25.55 -6.92
N ILE A 199 -5.75 26.42 -6.62
CA ILE A 199 -5.89 27.75 -7.23
C ILE A 199 -5.85 28.81 -6.14
N ASN A 200 -4.96 29.79 -6.33
CA ASN A 200 -4.80 30.93 -5.46
C ASN A 200 -5.78 32.06 -5.84
N LEU A 201 -6.96 32.04 -5.23
CA LEU A 201 -7.99 33.06 -5.45
C LEU A 201 -7.67 34.45 -4.88
N SER A 202 -6.61 34.58 -4.06
CA SER A 202 -6.14 35.90 -3.60
C SER A 202 -5.43 36.69 -4.69
N LYS A 203 -4.98 36.03 -5.77
CA LYS A 203 -4.36 36.71 -6.92
C LYS A 203 -5.44 37.19 -7.89
N MET A 204 -5.35 38.45 -8.29
CA MET A 204 -6.31 39.07 -9.21
C MET A 204 -6.43 38.28 -10.52
N ASP A 205 -5.32 37.73 -11.02
CA ASP A 205 -5.26 36.94 -12.25
C ASP A 205 -6.16 35.69 -12.20
N SER A 206 -6.39 35.13 -11.01
CA SER A 206 -7.28 33.97 -10.85
C SER A 206 -8.72 34.28 -11.24
N SER A 207 -9.13 35.56 -11.30
CA SER A 207 -10.49 35.96 -11.69
C SER A 207 -10.82 35.68 -13.15
N TYR A 208 -9.79 35.53 -14.00
CA TYR A 208 -9.96 35.23 -15.42
C TYR A 208 -10.10 33.74 -15.74
N LEU A 209 -9.82 32.87 -14.77
CA LEU A 209 -9.91 31.41 -14.96
C LEU A 209 -11.38 30.96 -14.98
N THR A 210 -11.72 30.06 -15.90
CA THR A 210 -13.09 29.55 -16.07
C THR A 210 -13.06 28.16 -16.71
N PHE A 211 -13.99 27.30 -16.29
CA PHE A 211 -14.31 26.02 -16.95
C PHE A 211 -15.55 26.14 -17.84
N GLU A 212 -16.14 27.33 -17.94
CA GLU A 212 -17.31 27.60 -18.77
C GLU A 212 -16.93 28.35 -20.05
N LYS A 213 -17.33 27.79 -21.19
CA LYS A 213 -16.97 28.29 -22.52
C LYS A 213 -17.56 29.66 -22.80
N ASP A 214 -18.78 29.91 -22.29
CA ASP A 214 -19.52 31.14 -22.54
C ASP A 214 -18.87 32.36 -21.85
N ASN A 215 -17.93 32.13 -20.94
CA ASN A 215 -17.15 33.18 -20.28
C ASN A 215 -15.93 33.65 -21.09
N ILE A 216 -15.57 32.96 -22.19
CA ILE A 216 -14.40 33.28 -23.00
C ILE A 216 -14.83 33.62 -24.43
N ARG A 217 -14.17 34.62 -25.03
CA ARG A 217 -14.38 34.97 -26.44
C ARG A 217 -13.45 34.16 -27.34
N ASN A 218 -13.94 33.73 -28.50
CA ASN A 218 -13.18 33.04 -29.55
C ASN A 218 -12.65 31.64 -29.16
N VAL A 219 -13.42 30.89 -28.37
CA VAL A 219 -13.14 29.47 -28.10
C VAL A 219 -13.63 28.60 -29.26
N GLU A 220 -12.91 27.52 -29.58
CA GLU A 220 -13.36 26.54 -30.57
C GLU A 220 -14.62 25.81 -30.06
N ILE A 221 -15.50 25.39 -30.97
CA ILE A 221 -16.84 24.89 -30.62
C ILE A 221 -16.77 23.54 -29.88
N ASP A 222 -15.68 22.80 -30.06
CA ASP A 222 -15.45 21.45 -29.59
C ASP A 222 -14.64 21.34 -28.30
N PHE A 223 -14.19 22.46 -27.72
CA PHE A 223 -13.43 22.43 -26.47
C PHE A 223 -14.24 21.84 -25.31
N ASP A 224 -13.64 20.92 -24.57
CA ASP A 224 -14.16 20.45 -23.28
C ASP A 224 -13.86 21.42 -22.12
N GLU A 225 -14.39 21.14 -20.92
CA GLU A 225 -14.20 21.99 -19.74
C GLU A 225 -12.71 22.22 -19.39
N THR A 226 -11.86 21.21 -19.62
CA THR A 226 -10.42 21.28 -19.33
C THR A 226 -9.71 22.15 -20.36
N GLU A 227 -10.04 21.99 -21.64
CA GLU A 227 -9.49 22.79 -22.73
C GLU A 227 -9.90 24.27 -22.59
N VAL A 228 -11.14 24.54 -22.17
CA VAL A 228 -11.61 25.89 -21.82
C VAL A 228 -10.74 26.50 -20.71
N PHE A 229 -10.46 25.75 -19.65
CA PHE A 229 -9.64 26.24 -18.54
C PHE A 229 -8.20 26.54 -18.96
N LEU A 230 -7.55 25.62 -19.68
CA LEU A 230 -6.19 25.81 -20.21
C LEU A 230 -6.13 27.02 -21.14
N TYR A 231 -7.12 27.17 -22.02
CA TYR A 231 -7.23 28.33 -22.90
C TYR A 231 -7.39 29.63 -22.12
N SER A 232 -8.24 29.66 -21.07
CA SER A 232 -8.43 30.83 -20.20
C SER A 232 -7.13 31.28 -19.51
N ALA A 233 -6.31 30.33 -19.07
CA ALA A 233 -5.01 30.62 -18.47
C ALA A 233 -4.03 31.15 -19.52
N LYS A 234 -3.97 30.50 -20.70
CA LYS A 234 -3.08 30.85 -21.80
C LYS A 234 -3.30 32.28 -22.31
N ILE A 235 -4.53 32.70 -22.57
CA ILE A 235 -4.82 34.06 -23.07
C ILE A 235 -4.46 35.15 -22.06
N MET A 236 -4.43 34.82 -20.77
CA MET A 236 -4.06 35.72 -19.69
C MET A 236 -2.61 35.59 -19.26
N ASN A 237 -1.82 34.77 -19.94
CA ASN A 237 -0.42 34.49 -19.62
C ASN A 237 -0.23 34.00 -18.17
N ILE A 238 -1.15 33.12 -17.72
CA ILE A 238 -1.10 32.48 -16.40
C ILE A 238 -0.46 31.09 -16.57
N SER A 239 0.70 30.89 -15.97
CA SER A 239 1.38 29.58 -16.00
C SER A 239 0.75 28.58 -15.02
N LEU A 240 0.76 27.32 -15.42
CA LEU A 240 0.39 26.17 -14.58
C LEU A 240 1.65 25.45 -14.12
N TYR A 241 1.68 25.02 -12.86
CA TYR A 241 2.83 24.35 -12.28
C TYR A 241 2.49 22.98 -11.69
N LEU A 242 3.39 22.02 -11.87
CA LEU A 242 3.46 20.78 -11.11
C LEU A 242 4.47 20.98 -9.98
N ASN A 243 4.12 20.64 -8.74
CA ASN A 243 5.00 20.82 -7.58
C ASN A 243 5.34 19.48 -6.91
N ASN A 244 6.64 19.24 -6.67
CA ASN A 244 7.16 18.06 -5.98
C ASN A 244 7.89 18.40 -4.66
N ASN A 245 7.69 19.58 -4.07
CA ASN A 245 8.43 20.00 -2.88
C ASN A 245 8.15 19.12 -1.66
N TYR A 246 7.00 18.46 -1.66
CA TYR A 246 6.49 17.65 -0.57
C TYR A 246 5.83 16.37 -1.10
N HIS A 247 5.81 15.32 -0.30
CA HIS A 247 5.01 14.13 -0.59
C HIS A 247 3.54 14.43 -0.28
N TYR A 248 2.81 14.97 -1.25
CA TYR A 248 1.45 15.48 -1.03
C TYR A 248 0.41 14.39 -0.75
N GLY A 249 0.60 13.17 -1.25
CA GLY A 249 -0.33 12.07 -1.03
C GLY A 249 -0.36 11.09 -2.18
N TYR A 250 -1.45 10.34 -2.27
CA TYR A 250 -1.63 9.27 -3.23
C TYR A 250 -2.86 9.49 -4.13
N PHE A 251 -2.81 8.95 -5.34
CA PHE A 251 -3.99 8.80 -6.19
C PHE A 251 -4.21 7.32 -6.56
N PHE A 252 -5.42 7.01 -7.01
CA PHE A 252 -5.73 5.69 -7.56
C PHE A 252 -6.04 5.83 -9.06
N ASP A 253 -5.27 5.12 -9.88
CA ASP A 253 -5.52 5.03 -11.33
C ASP A 253 -6.69 4.06 -11.58
N TYR A 254 -7.87 4.63 -11.80
CA TYR A 254 -9.09 3.87 -12.11
C TYR A 254 -9.33 3.69 -13.61
N LYS A 255 -8.39 4.08 -14.47
CA LYS A 255 -8.57 4.02 -15.92
C LYS A 255 -8.78 2.56 -16.34
N ASN A 256 -9.88 2.32 -17.06
CA ASN A 256 -10.28 0.99 -17.55
C ASN A 256 -10.55 -0.07 -16.46
N LEU A 257 -10.81 0.32 -15.22
CA LEU A 257 -11.18 -0.61 -14.15
C LEU A 257 -12.68 -0.69 -13.95
N GLU A 258 -13.20 -1.91 -13.86
CA GLU A 258 -14.56 -2.16 -13.39
C GLU A 258 -14.69 -1.90 -11.89
N LYS A 259 -15.92 -1.74 -11.39
CA LYS A 259 -16.20 -1.46 -9.97
C LYS A 259 -15.44 -2.37 -9.00
N ASN A 260 -15.50 -3.68 -9.21
CA ASN A 260 -14.83 -4.65 -8.33
C ASN A 260 -13.29 -4.54 -8.39
N GLU A 261 -12.73 -4.16 -9.54
CA GLU A 261 -11.29 -3.98 -9.70
C GLU A 261 -10.80 -2.70 -9.00
N LYS A 262 -11.60 -1.63 -9.02
CA LYS A 262 -11.33 -0.43 -8.23
C LYS A 262 -11.33 -0.74 -6.73
N GLU A 263 -12.30 -1.52 -6.26
CA GLU A 263 -12.37 -1.92 -4.86
C GLU A 263 -11.19 -2.81 -4.44
N ASP A 264 -10.76 -3.72 -5.33
CA ASP A 264 -9.56 -4.55 -5.13
C ASP A 264 -8.30 -3.69 -5.07
N LEU A 265 -8.16 -2.71 -5.95
CA LEU A 265 -7.02 -1.78 -5.96
C LEU A 265 -6.88 -1.05 -4.63
N ILE A 266 -7.98 -0.50 -4.10
CA ILE A 266 -8.02 0.20 -2.82
C ILE A 266 -7.64 -0.77 -1.67
N ASN A 267 -8.21 -1.98 -1.66
CA ASN A 267 -7.90 -2.99 -0.63
C ASN A 267 -6.42 -3.38 -0.63
N LEU A 268 -5.84 -3.59 -1.81
CA LEU A 268 -4.44 -3.97 -1.96
C LEU A 268 -3.52 -2.84 -1.49
N PHE A 269 -3.90 -1.59 -1.76
CA PHE A 269 -3.21 -0.42 -1.21
C PHE A 269 -3.26 -0.40 0.32
N ILE A 270 -4.44 -0.57 0.92
CA ILE A 270 -4.62 -0.58 2.38
C ILE A 270 -3.84 -1.74 3.01
N ALA A 271 -3.89 -2.92 2.42
CA ALA A 271 -3.13 -4.08 2.86
C ALA A 271 -1.62 -3.80 2.89
N ASN A 272 -1.08 -3.18 1.84
CA ASN A 272 0.32 -2.78 1.82
C ASN A 272 0.62 -1.67 2.82
N TRP A 273 -0.28 -0.72 2.99
CA TRP A 273 -0.15 0.33 4.00
C TRP A 273 -0.05 -0.27 5.41
N ILE A 274 -0.92 -1.24 5.74
CA ILE A 274 -0.89 -1.96 7.03
C ILE A 274 0.42 -2.73 7.17
N SER A 275 0.89 -3.37 6.11
CA SER A 275 2.18 -4.09 6.10
C SER A 275 3.35 -3.15 6.44
N MET A 276 3.33 -1.92 5.89
CA MET A 276 4.38 -0.92 6.08
C MET A 276 4.32 -0.21 7.44
N ASN A 277 3.12 0.19 7.86
CA ASN A 277 2.92 1.14 8.94
C ASN A 277 2.19 0.56 10.16
N GLY A 278 1.73 -0.69 10.09
CA GLY A 278 0.96 -1.37 11.15
C GLY A 278 -0.55 -1.14 11.05
N VAL A 279 -1.31 -1.88 11.87
CA VAL A 279 -2.77 -2.02 11.79
C VAL A 279 -3.54 -0.70 11.95
N TYR A 280 -3.03 0.27 12.72
CA TYR A 280 -3.75 1.50 13.08
C TYR A 280 -3.26 2.75 12.36
N SER A 281 -2.55 2.59 11.24
CA SER A 281 -1.78 3.68 10.62
C SER A 281 -2.54 4.53 9.62
N LEU A 282 -3.47 3.97 8.83
CA LEU A 282 -4.25 4.73 7.85
C LEU A 282 -5.51 5.28 8.53
N PRO A 283 -5.74 6.61 8.54
CA PRO A 283 -6.92 7.16 9.19
C PRO A 283 -8.19 6.78 8.43
N THR A 284 -9.19 6.36 9.18
CA THR A 284 -10.54 6.07 8.69
C THR A 284 -11.53 7.02 9.35
N SER A 285 -12.61 7.33 8.65
CA SER A 285 -13.66 8.20 9.20
C SER A 285 -14.23 7.62 10.49
N LYS A 286 -14.41 8.48 11.50
CA LYS A 286 -15.07 8.08 12.77
C LYS A 286 -16.54 7.67 12.60
N VAL A 287 -17.17 8.08 11.49
CA VAL A 287 -18.61 7.90 11.25
C VAL A 287 -18.87 6.83 10.20
N LEU A 288 -18.05 6.78 9.15
CA LEU A 288 -18.22 5.82 8.06
C LEU A 288 -17.36 4.58 8.32
N LYS A 289 -18.03 3.44 8.55
CA LYS A 289 -17.36 2.17 8.72
C LYS A 289 -16.65 1.77 7.42
N THR A 290 -15.45 1.22 7.56
CA THR A 290 -14.79 0.48 6.48
C THR A 290 -15.51 -0.86 6.28
N SER A 291 -15.55 -1.33 5.04
CA SER A 291 -16.02 -2.66 4.69
C SER A 291 -14.85 -3.53 4.27
N TYR A 292 -14.85 -4.76 4.78
CA TYR A 292 -13.96 -5.82 4.30
C TYR A 292 -14.50 -6.43 3.01
N SER A 293 -13.60 -6.94 2.18
CA SER A 293 -13.99 -7.83 1.08
C SER A 293 -14.69 -9.08 1.61
N ILE A 294 -15.59 -9.62 0.80
CA ILE A 294 -16.22 -10.90 1.10
C ILE A 294 -15.14 -11.99 1.13
N PRO A 295 -14.94 -12.69 2.26
CA PRO A 295 -13.94 -13.74 2.36
C PRO A 295 -14.21 -14.86 1.37
N ASN A 296 -13.19 -15.23 0.59
CA ASN A 296 -13.27 -16.33 -0.35
C ASN A 296 -11.91 -17.05 -0.49
N LYS A 297 -11.95 -18.26 -1.06
CA LYS A 297 -10.76 -19.10 -1.25
C LYS A 297 -10.19 -19.04 -2.67
N PHE A 298 -10.67 -18.17 -3.55
CA PHE A 298 -10.21 -18.04 -4.94
C PHE A 298 -10.18 -19.36 -5.72
N SER A 299 -11.19 -20.22 -5.51
CA SER A 299 -11.30 -21.57 -6.09
C SER A 299 -10.25 -22.58 -5.61
N PHE A 300 -9.52 -22.29 -4.53
CA PHE A 300 -8.68 -23.25 -3.81
C PHE A 300 -9.47 -23.92 -2.69
N ASP A 301 -9.05 -25.13 -2.31
CA ASP A 301 -9.69 -25.87 -1.21
C ASP A 301 -9.36 -25.23 0.15
N LYS A 302 -8.14 -24.68 0.26
CA LYS A 302 -7.60 -24.09 1.48
C LYS A 302 -6.48 -23.08 1.20
N ILE A 303 -6.38 -22.10 2.09
CA ILE A 303 -5.31 -21.08 2.09
C ILE A 303 -4.68 -21.12 3.48
N TYR A 304 -3.40 -21.46 3.56
CA TYR A 304 -2.64 -21.51 4.80
C TYR A 304 -1.83 -20.22 4.98
N LEU A 305 -1.81 -19.70 6.20
CA LEU A 305 -0.86 -18.67 6.64
C LEU A 305 0.07 -19.26 7.68
N ILE A 306 1.34 -19.46 7.33
CA ILE A 306 2.38 -19.92 8.25
C ILE A 306 2.76 -18.77 9.17
N ASN A 307 2.57 -18.95 10.46
CA ASN A 307 2.97 -17.98 11.47
C ASN A 307 3.45 -18.67 12.75
N LEU A 308 4.52 -18.16 13.34
CA LEU A 308 5.05 -18.66 14.61
C LEU A 308 4.13 -18.24 15.77
N LYS A 309 3.83 -19.15 16.70
CA LYS A 309 2.97 -18.85 17.87
C LYS A 309 3.39 -17.62 18.68
N ARG A 310 4.69 -17.37 18.77
CA ARG A 310 5.25 -16.23 19.51
C ARG A 310 5.16 -14.89 18.76
N ARG A 311 4.86 -14.90 17.46
CA ARG A 311 4.81 -13.72 16.56
C ARG A 311 3.37 -13.20 16.42
N ASN A 312 2.76 -12.85 17.54
CA ASN A 312 1.38 -12.35 17.56
C ASN A 312 1.25 -11.02 16.81
N GLU A 313 2.28 -10.17 16.84
CA GLU A 313 2.31 -8.90 16.12
C GLU A 313 2.25 -9.08 14.60
N ARG A 314 2.94 -10.10 14.06
CA ARG A 314 2.86 -10.45 12.63
C ARG A 314 1.51 -11.05 12.28
N MET A 315 0.97 -11.88 13.18
CA MET A 315 -0.35 -12.49 13.01
C MET A 315 -1.47 -11.45 12.99
N GLU A 316 -1.49 -10.50 13.93
CA GLU A 316 -2.49 -9.42 13.95
C GLU A 316 -2.44 -8.57 12.67
N LYS A 317 -1.23 -8.27 12.20
CA LYS A 317 -1.02 -7.53 10.95
C LYS A 317 -1.52 -8.31 9.73
N MET A 318 -1.13 -9.58 9.60
CA MET A 318 -1.53 -10.42 8.47
C MET A 318 -3.03 -10.76 8.50
N ASP A 319 -3.63 -10.89 9.67
CA ASP A 319 -5.07 -11.07 9.81
C ASP A 319 -5.83 -9.88 9.21
N GLU A 320 -5.44 -8.66 9.56
CA GLU A 320 -6.06 -7.46 9.01
C GLU A 320 -5.83 -7.32 7.50
N ILE A 321 -4.62 -7.63 7.03
CA ILE A 321 -4.26 -7.63 5.60
C ILE A 321 -5.14 -8.60 4.81
N LEU A 322 -5.20 -9.86 5.24
CA LEU A 322 -5.93 -10.90 4.52
C LEU A 322 -7.45 -10.68 4.60
N LYS A 323 -7.98 -10.16 5.72
CA LYS A 323 -9.38 -9.71 5.84
C LYS A 323 -9.70 -8.56 4.89
N THR A 324 -8.82 -7.57 4.80
CA THR A 324 -8.95 -6.42 3.89
C THR A 324 -9.06 -6.88 2.44
N ILE A 325 -8.18 -7.80 2.03
CA ILE A 325 -8.17 -8.32 0.65
C ILE A 325 -9.34 -9.29 0.41
N GLY A 326 -9.80 -10.01 1.43
CA GLY A 326 -10.89 -10.99 1.34
C GLY A 326 -10.40 -12.43 1.16
N PHE A 327 -9.20 -12.74 1.64
CA PHE A 327 -8.72 -14.12 1.70
C PHE A 327 -9.34 -14.86 2.89
N MET A 328 -10.08 -15.94 2.61
CA MET A 328 -10.52 -16.89 3.63
C MET A 328 -9.36 -17.86 3.92
N TYR A 329 -8.58 -17.54 4.94
CA TYR A 329 -7.36 -18.27 5.30
C TYR A 329 -7.51 -19.03 6.63
N GLU A 330 -6.60 -19.98 6.85
CA GLU A 330 -6.40 -20.65 8.13
C GLU A 330 -4.95 -20.46 8.58
N ARG A 331 -4.76 -20.06 9.84
CA ARG A 331 -3.43 -20.00 10.45
C ARG A 331 -2.88 -21.42 10.57
N TRP A 332 -1.64 -21.58 10.15
CA TRP A 332 -0.82 -22.75 10.43
C TRP A 332 0.21 -22.40 11.50
N ASP A 333 0.17 -23.12 12.62
CA ASP A 333 1.13 -22.97 13.70
C ASP A 333 2.52 -23.46 13.24
N ALA A 334 3.40 -22.52 12.91
CA ALA A 334 4.74 -22.84 12.42
C ALA A 334 5.60 -23.53 13.50
N VAL A 335 6.50 -24.41 13.06
CA VAL A 335 7.52 -25.04 13.92
C VAL A 335 8.56 -24.00 14.29
N ASP A 336 8.63 -23.71 15.57
CA ASP A 336 9.64 -22.81 16.11
C ASP A 336 10.99 -23.50 16.21
N GLY A 337 11.92 -23.15 15.32
CA GLY A 337 13.30 -23.61 15.36
C GLY A 337 14.00 -23.38 16.70
N LYS A 338 13.63 -22.33 17.46
CA LYS A 338 14.22 -22.06 18.78
C LYS A 338 13.88 -23.14 19.82
N ASN A 339 12.77 -23.84 19.63
CA ASN A 339 12.31 -24.89 20.53
C ASN A 339 12.88 -26.28 20.17
N LEU A 340 13.59 -26.39 19.04
CA LEU A 340 14.21 -27.65 18.62
C LEU A 340 15.52 -27.88 19.38
N ASN A 341 15.64 -29.05 20.01
CA ASN A 341 16.90 -29.48 20.61
C ASN A 341 17.72 -30.36 19.65
N ASP A 342 19.05 -30.36 19.80
CA ASP A 342 19.97 -31.01 18.85
C ASP A 342 19.85 -32.54 18.88
N GLU A 343 19.44 -33.10 20.02
CA GLU A 343 19.23 -34.54 20.20
C GLU A 343 17.99 -35.04 19.45
N GLU A 344 16.89 -34.29 19.52
CA GLU A 344 15.67 -34.54 18.74
C GLU A 344 15.94 -34.39 17.25
N ILE A 345 16.69 -33.37 16.85
CA ILE A 345 17.07 -33.16 15.45
C ILE A 345 17.85 -34.37 14.94
N SER A 346 18.91 -34.78 15.64
CA SER A 346 19.77 -35.89 15.21
C SER A 346 19.06 -37.25 15.21
N LYS A 347 18.10 -37.46 16.11
CA LYS A 347 17.28 -38.69 16.15
C LYS A 347 16.21 -38.74 15.06
N LYS A 348 15.59 -37.60 14.73
CA LYS A 348 14.44 -37.55 13.81
C LYS A 348 14.84 -37.30 12.35
N PHE A 349 15.95 -36.61 12.12
CA PHE A 349 16.33 -36.14 10.79
C PHE A 349 17.77 -36.51 10.46
N LYS A 350 18.02 -36.79 9.18
CA LYS A 350 19.38 -36.96 8.66
C LYS A 350 19.63 -35.85 7.66
N PHE A 351 20.66 -35.05 7.90
CA PHE A 351 21.09 -34.05 6.93
C PHE A 351 21.65 -34.72 5.68
N LEU A 352 21.44 -34.08 4.54
CA LEU A 352 22.06 -34.50 3.29
C LEU A 352 23.60 -34.52 3.48
N PRO A 353 24.30 -35.61 3.10
CA PRO A 353 25.75 -35.68 3.24
C PRO A 353 26.44 -34.52 2.51
N ASN A 354 27.47 -33.96 3.14
CA ASN A 354 28.24 -32.80 2.66
C ASN A 354 27.42 -31.51 2.45
N TYR A 355 26.17 -31.45 2.90
CA TYR A 355 25.40 -30.21 2.79
C TYR A 355 26.02 -29.10 3.62
N ILE A 356 26.28 -27.99 2.95
CA ILE A 356 26.76 -26.75 3.49
C ILE A 356 26.02 -25.66 2.75
N ASP A 357 25.45 -24.71 3.49
CA ASP A 357 24.79 -23.54 2.93
C ASP A 357 25.71 -22.85 1.90
N PRO A 358 25.25 -22.64 0.65
CA PRO A 358 26.14 -22.22 -0.42
C PRO A 358 26.62 -20.77 -0.28
N TYR A 359 25.91 -19.93 0.48
CA TYR A 359 26.22 -18.51 0.65
C TYR A 359 27.13 -18.23 1.84
N HIS A 360 26.73 -18.68 3.02
CA HIS A 360 27.41 -18.46 4.30
C HIS A 360 28.39 -19.58 4.66
N LYS A 361 28.46 -20.65 3.86
CA LYS A 361 29.42 -21.76 4.04
C LYS A 361 29.35 -22.42 5.43
N ARG A 362 28.12 -22.61 5.95
CA ARG A 362 27.84 -23.18 7.28
C ARG A 362 26.82 -24.33 7.23
N PRO A 363 26.68 -25.12 8.31
CA PRO A 363 25.54 -26.03 8.49
C PRO A 363 24.20 -25.27 8.60
N MET A 364 23.10 -26.02 8.53
CA MET A 364 21.75 -25.46 8.73
C MET A 364 21.60 -24.81 10.11
N LYS A 365 20.81 -23.74 10.14
CA LYS A 365 20.29 -23.09 11.32
C LYS A 365 18.98 -23.75 11.75
N LYS A 366 18.68 -23.70 13.05
CA LYS A 366 17.43 -24.27 13.57
C LYS A 366 16.18 -23.61 13.01
N GLY A 367 16.24 -22.31 12.72
CA GLY A 367 15.16 -21.59 12.05
C GLY A 367 14.90 -22.12 10.64
N GLU A 368 15.94 -22.45 9.87
CA GLU A 368 15.82 -23.08 8.54
C GLU A 368 15.14 -24.46 8.64
N ILE A 369 15.46 -25.22 9.70
CA ILE A 369 14.80 -26.51 9.99
C ILE A 369 13.32 -26.29 10.35
N GLY A 370 13.01 -25.33 11.21
CA GLY A 370 11.62 -24.99 11.59
C GLY A 370 10.78 -24.54 10.39
N CYS A 371 11.35 -23.71 9.52
CA CYS A 371 10.74 -23.32 8.25
C CYS A 371 10.43 -24.57 7.40
N PHE A 372 11.44 -25.40 7.11
CA PHE A 372 11.26 -26.62 6.31
C PHE A 372 10.14 -27.51 6.88
N LEU A 373 10.15 -27.77 8.18
CA LEU A 373 9.16 -28.63 8.84
C LEU A 373 7.75 -28.04 8.77
N SER A 374 7.61 -26.72 8.85
CA SER A 374 6.31 -26.04 8.73
C SER A 374 5.67 -26.30 7.37
N HIS A 375 6.45 -26.18 6.29
CA HIS A 375 5.98 -26.50 4.94
C HIS A 375 5.75 -28.00 4.72
N TYR A 376 6.66 -28.84 5.21
CA TYR A 376 6.54 -30.30 5.11
C TYR A 376 5.23 -30.81 5.71
N MET A 377 4.87 -30.35 6.92
CA MET A 377 3.63 -30.77 7.57
C MET A 377 2.38 -30.27 6.83
N ILE A 378 2.44 -29.12 6.14
CA ILE A 378 1.36 -28.69 5.26
C ILE A 378 1.24 -29.65 4.07
N TRP A 379 2.35 -30.12 3.49
CA TRP A 379 2.29 -31.11 2.41
C TRP A 379 1.65 -32.41 2.90
N GLU A 380 1.99 -32.88 4.10
CA GLU A 380 1.31 -34.02 4.74
C GLU A 380 -0.19 -33.77 4.92
N ASP A 381 -0.58 -32.58 5.39
CA ASP A 381 -1.98 -32.19 5.59
C ASP A 381 -2.77 -32.16 4.27
N VAL A 382 -2.16 -31.65 3.20
CA VAL A 382 -2.73 -31.66 1.83
C VAL A 382 -3.05 -33.07 1.38
N VAL A 383 -2.09 -34.01 1.52
CA VAL A 383 -2.29 -35.40 1.12
C VAL A 383 -3.31 -36.10 2.02
N LYS A 384 -3.16 -35.96 3.33
CA LYS A 384 -4.02 -36.57 4.35
C LYS A 384 -5.49 -36.18 4.20
N ASN A 385 -5.75 -34.89 3.95
CA ASN A 385 -7.11 -34.36 3.80
C ASN A 385 -7.60 -34.38 2.34
N ASN A 386 -6.82 -34.94 1.41
CA ASN A 386 -7.16 -35.03 0.00
C ASN A 386 -7.54 -33.67 -0.62
N LEU A 387 -6.77 -32.63 -0.30
CA LEU A 387 -6.94 -31.29 -0.86
C LEU A 387 -6.35 -31.25 -2.27
N ASN A 388 -7.14 -30.85 -3.27
CA ASN A 388 -6.71 -30.85 -4.68
C ASN A 388 -5.72 -29.73 -4.98
N LYS A 389 -6.00 -28.51 -4.51
CA LYS A 389 -5.12 -27.35 -4.66
C LYS A 389 -5.24 -26.39 -3.48
N VAL A 390 -4.10 -25.92 -2.98
CA VAL A 390 -4.00 -25.00 -1.84
C VAL A 390 -3.09 -23.82 -2.15
N ILE A 391 -3.23 -22.75 -1.37
CA ILE A 391 -2.26 -21.65 -1.29
C ILE A 391 -1.57 -21.73 0.07
N VAL A 392 -0.27 -21.42 0.09
CA VAL A 392 0.51 -21.23 1.31
C VAL A 392 1.15 -19.85 1.26
N PHE A 393 0.98 -19.06 2.32
CA PHE A 393 1.61 -17.77 2.54
C PHE A 393 2.45 -17.79 3.83
N GLU A 394 3.55 -17.07 3.84
CA GLU A 394 4.31 -16.69 5.04
C GLU A 394 3.74 -15.38 5.65
N ASP A 395 4.20 -14.99 6.85
CA ASP A 395 3.61 -13.90 7.64
C ASP A 395 4.28 -12.52 7.48
N ASP A 396 5.30 -12.43 6.65
CA ASP A 396 6.10 -11.23 6.37
C ASP A 396 6.09 -10.87 4.88
N ILE A 397 4.88 -10.78 4.33
CA ILE A 397 4.63 -10.49 2.92
C ILE A 397 3.85 -9.19 2.68
N ARG A 398 3.93 -8.71 1.43
CA ARG A 398 3.13 -7.64 0.83
C ARG A 398 2.50 -8.14 -0.47
N PHE A 399 1.42 -7.50 -0.90
CA PHE A 399 0.69 -7.89 -2.11
C PHE A 399 0.91 -6.90 -3.25
N SER A 400 1.05 -7.38 -4.48
CA SER A 400 1.18 -6.49 -5.65
C SER A 400 -0.15 -5.84 -6.04
N LYS A 401 -0.08 -4.74 -6.80
CA LYS A 401 -1.22 -3.89 -7.24
C LYS A 401 -2.41 -4.63 -7.83
N ASN A 402 -2.18 -5.81 -8.44
CA ASN A 402 -3.23 -6.62 -9.07
C ASN A 402 -3.19 -8.08 -8.58
N ALA A 403 -2.76 -8.32 -7.34
CA ALA A 403 -2.55 -9.66 -6.81
C ALA A 403 -3.79 -10.58 -6.94
N THR A 404 -4.98 -10.09 -6.59
CA THR A 404 -6.23 -10.85 -6.69
C THR A 404 -6.67 -11.09 -8.14
N GLY A 405 -6.49 -10.12 -9.02
CA GLY A 405 -6.78 -10.26 -10.46
C GLY A 405 -5.86 -11.26 -11.14
N ILE A 406 -4.55 -11.21 -10.84
CA ILE A 406 -3.57 -12.20 -11.31
C ILE A 406 -3.96 -13.60 -10.82
N LEU A 407 -4.33 -13.75 -9.55
CA LEU A 407 -4.72 -15.05 -8.98
C LEU A 407 -5.98 -15.63 -9.64
N ARG A 408 -7.05 -14.82 -9.77
CA ARG A 408 -8.29 -15.25 -10.46
C ARG A 408 -7.99 -15.67 -11.89
N ARG A 409 -7.18 -14.89 -12.60
CA ARG A 409 -6.83 -15.19 -14.00
C ARG A 409 -5.98 -16.44 -14.12
N LEU A 410 -4.98 -16.61 -13.24
CA LEU A 410 -4.15 -17.82 -13.17
C LEU A 410 -5.03 -19.06 -13.04
N VAL A 411 -5.94 -19.08 -12.06
CA VAL A 411 -6.81 -20.24 -11.83
C VAL A 411 -7.72 -20.50 -13.03
N SER A 412 -8.33 -19.44 -13.58
CA SER A 412 -9.17 -19.56 -14.77
C SER A 412 -8.41 -20.14 -15.96
N ASP A 413 -7.21 -19.65 -16.24
CA ASP A 413 -6.40 -20.13 -17.37
C ASP A 413 -6.01 -21.61 -17.15
N LEU A 414 -5.57 -22.00 -15.94
CA LEU A 414 -5.26 -23.40 -15.59
C LEU A 414 -6.46 -24.33 -15.76
N ASP A 415 -7.65 -23.90 -15.32
CA ASP A 415 -8.86 -24.71 -15.41
C ASP A 415 -9.36 -24.85 -16.86
N ILE A 416 -9.15 -23.84 -17.71
CA ILE A 416 -9.52 -23.87 -19.15
C ILE A 416 -8.54 -24.74 -19.95
N THR A 417 -7.24 -24.51 -19.79
CA THR A 417 -6.22 -25.21 -20.59
C THR A 417 -5.96 -26.63 -20.12
N LYS A 418 -6.41 -26.98 -18.90
CA LYS A 418 -6.06 -28.24 -18.22
C LYS A 418 -4.54 -28.44 -18.14
N GLN A 419 -3.79 -27.35 -18.06
CA GLN A 419 -2.35 -27.37 -17.87
C GLN A 419 -2.02 -28.18 -16.60
N LYS A 420 -1.15 -29.17 -16.74
CA LYS A 420 -0.64 -29.91 -15.59
C LYS A 420 0.35 -29.03 -14.83
N TRP A 421 0.27 -29.06 -13.51
CA TRP A 421 1.14 -28.32 -12.62
C TRP A 421 1.13 -28.97 -11.24
N ASP A 422 2.25 -28.83 -10.53
CA ASP A 422 2.42 -29.30 -9.16
C ASP A 422 2.64 -28.16 -8.18
N PHE A 423 3.47 -27.19 -8.58
CA PHE A 423 3.93 -26.11 -7.71
C PHE A 423 4.01 -24.79 -8.50
N ILE A 424 3.48 -23.70 -7.96
CA ILE A 424 3.59 -22.38 -8.60
C ILE A 424 4.02 -21.36 -7.55
N TYR A 425 5.19 -20.74 -7.74
CA TYR A 425 5.61 -19.63 -6.89
C TYR A 425 4.69 -18.42 -7.09
N LEU A 426 4.18 -17.87 -5.99
CA LEU A 426 3.45 -16.60 -5.92
C LEU A 426 4.35 -15.44 -5.50
N GLY A 427 5.39 -15.73 -4.71
CA GLY A 427 6.46 -14.81 -4.35
C GLY A 427 7.76 -15.59 -4.15
N ARG A 428 8.86 -15.10 -4.73
CA ARG A 428 10.18 -15.74 -4.72
C ARG A 428 11.29 -14.73 -5.04
N ARG A 429 12.54 -15.10 -4.82
CA ARG A 429 13.73 -14.48 -5.43
C ARG A 429 14.26 -15.34 -6.57
N LYS A 430 14.46 -14.73 -7.73
CA LYS A 430 15.15 -15.38 -8.85
C LYS A 430 16.66 -15.23 -8.66
N GLU A 431 17.35 -16.35 -8.41
CA GLU A 431 18.79 -16.31 -8.05
C GLU A 431 19.69 -15.87 -9.19
N ASN A 432 19.35 -16.21 -10.44
CA ASN A 432 20.06 -15.74 -11.61
C ASN A 432 19.16 -14.80 -12.43
N PRO A 433 19.30 -13.46 -12.29
CA PRO A 433 18.51 -12.49 -13.04
C PRO A 433 18.63 -12.64 -14.55
N LYS A 434 19.75 -13.18 -15.05
CA LYS A 434 20.01 -13.39 -16.49
C LYS A 434 19.40 -14.68 -17.02
N ALA A 435 18.97 -15.60 -16.15
CA ALA A 435 18.35 -16.84 -16.60
C ALA A 435 17.01 -16.53 -17.28
N LYS A 436 16.74 -17.18 -18.42
CA LYS A 436 15.52 -16.94 -19.18
C LYS A 436 14.37 -17.79 -18.64
N GLU A 437 13.22 -17.16 -18.47
CA GLU A 437 11.95 -17.79 -18.15
C GLU A 437 10.96 -17.41 -19.24
N PHE A 438 10.04 -18.31 -19.58
CA PHE A 438 9.13 -18.16 -20.72
C PHE A 438 7.69 -18.34 -20.27
N PHE A 439 6.81 -17.44 -20.73
CA PHE A 439 5.37 -17.59 -20.54
C PHE A 439 4.86 -18.88 -21.15
N ILE A 440 3.97 -19.55 -20.43
CA ILE A 440 3.34 -20.78 -20.88
C ILE A 440 2.24 -20.43 -21.90
N PRO A 441 2.22 -21.04 -23.10
CA PRO A 441 1.20 -20.76 -24.11
C PRO A 441 -0.22 -20.92 -23.56
N GLY A 442 -1.08 -19.94 -23.84
CA GLY A 442 -2.47 -19.93 -23.33
C GLY A 442 -2.63 -19.37 -21.92
N HIS A 443 -1.54 -18.97 -21.26
CA HIS A 443 -1.58 -18.36 -19.93
C HIS A 443 -1.06 -16.93 -19.94
N LYS A 444 -1.78 -16.01 -19.30
CA LYS A 444 -1.35 -14.61 -19.20
C LYS A 444 -0.29 -14.37 -18.14
N HIS A 445 -0.35 -15.16 -17.06
CA HIS A 445 0.45 -14.93 -15.85
C HIS A 445 1.31 -16.12 -15.43
N LEU A 446 1.34 -17.22 -16.19
CA LEU A 446 2.13 -18.40 -15.85
C LEU A 446 3.43 -18.43 -16.67
N SER A 447 4.55 -18.66 -16.02
CA SER A 447 5.86 -18.76 -16.64
C SER A 447 6.63 -19.97 -16.11
N SER A 448 7.55 -20.51 -16.93
CA SER A 448 8.55 -21.47 -16.46
C SER A 448 9.36 -20.88 -15.30
N VAL A 449 9.87 -21.72 -14.39
CA VAL A 449 10.66 -21.25 -13.25
C VAL A 449 12.10 -21.78 -13.28
N THR A 450 13.05 -20.89 -13.00
CA THR A 450 14.47 -21.26 -12.82
C THR A 450 14.81 -21.46 -11.34
N TYR A 451 16.07 -21.77 -11.01
CA TYR A 451 16.56 -21.80 -9.63
C TYR A 451 16.15 -20.53 -8.87
N SER A 452 15.47 -20.75 -7.74
CA SER A 452 14.77 -19.70 -7.00
C SER A 452 14.84 -19.96 -5.51
N TYR A 453 14.93 -18.89 -4.74
CA TYR A 453 14.87 -18.86 -3.28
C TYR A 453 13.58 -18.20 -2.81
N TRP A 454 13.34 -18.27 -1.50
CA TRP A 454 12.19 -17.75 -0.79
C TRP A 454 10.88 -18.46 -1.12
N THR A 455 10.15 -18.83 -0.08
CA THR A 455 8.83 -19.47 -0.14
C THR A 455 7.71 -18.57 0.39
N LEU A 456 7.87 -17.24 0.24
CA LEU A 456 6.95 -16.19 0.66
C LEU A 456 5.48 -16.55 0.42
N GLY A 457 5.21 -17.09 -0.76
CA GLY A 457 3.97 -17.80 -1.02
C GLY A 457 4.00 -18.65 -2.28
N TYR A 458 3.21 -19.71 -2.30
CA TYR A 458 3.06 -20.59 -3.45
C TYR A 458 1.68 -21.26 -3.49
N THR A 459 1.32 -21.76 -4.66
CA THR A 459 0.21 -22.71 -4.81
C THR A 459 0.74 -24.11 -4.98
N LEU A 460 0.07 -25.09 -4.38
CA LEU A 460 0.47 -26.50 -4.39
C LEU A 460 -0.71 -27.37 -4.76
N SER A 461 -0.52 -28.26 -5.73
CA SER A 461 -1.49 -29.30 -6.05
C SER A 461 -1.27 -30.53 -5.15
N LYS A 462 -2.28 -31.39 -5.04
CA LYS A 462 -2.14 -32.67 -4.33
C LYS A 462 -0.98 -33.50 -4.86
N SER A 463 -0.86 -33.64 -6.19
CA SER A 463 0.23 -34.41 -6.81
C SER A 463 1.59 -33.79 -6.52
N GLY A 464 1.67 -32.46 -6.43
CA GLY A 464 2.88 -31.77 -6.01
C GLY A 464 3.27 -32.11 -4.58
N ALA A 465 2.31 -32.09 -3.64
CA ALA A 465 2.55 -32.49 -2.26
C ALA A 465 3.04 -33.95 -2.16
N GLU A 466 2.41 -34.88 -2.88
CA GLU A 466 2.81 -36.28 -2.94
C GLU A 466 4.24 -36.45 -3.49
N LYS A 467 4.61 -35.73 -4.56
CA LYS A 467 5.95 -35.76 -5.15
C LYS A 467 7.02 -35.21 -4.19
N LEU A 468 6.73 -34.11 -3.50
CA LEU A 468 7.61 -33.54 -2.48
C LEU A 468 7.80 -34.50 -1.29
N LEU A 469 6.73 -35.14 -0.81
CA LEU A 469 6.86 -36.12 0.28
C LEU A 469 7.63 -37.38 -0.18
N ALA A 470 7.42 -37.84 -1.41
CA ALA A 470 8.09 -39.01 -1.98
C ALA A 470 9.61 -38.85 -2.11
N GLY A 471 10.14 -37.62 -2.11
CA GLY A 471 11.58 -37.37 -2.05
C GLY A 471 12.23 -37.78 -0.72
N ASN A 472 11.43 -38.10 0.30
CA ASN A 472 11.85 -38.45 1.66
C ASN A 472 12.82 -37.41 2.27
N PRO A 473 12.44 -36.11 2.27
CA PRO A 473 13.37 -35.04 2.62
C PRO A 473 13.86 -35.08 4.07
N LEU A 474 13.10 -35.66 5.00
CA LEU A 474 13.51 -35.77 6.40
C LEU A 474 14.74 -36.67 6.61
N GLN A 475 15.01 -37.60 5.68
CA GLN A 475 16.21 -38.45 5.70
C GLN A 475 17.38 -37.87 4.90
N LYS A 476 17.17 -36.72 4.25
CA LYS A 476 18.13 -36.04 3.37
C LYS A 476 17.97 -34.52 3.50
N MET A 477 17.87 -34.06 4.73
CA MET A 477 17.43 -32.71 5.08
C MET A 477 18.43 -31.67 4.60
N MET A 478 17.90 -30.61 4.02
CA MET A 478 18.59 -29.41 3.58
C MET A 478 17.62 -28.22 3.65
N ALA A 479 18.09 -27.00 3.38
CA ALA A 479 17.20 -25.85 3.31
C ALA A 479 16.11 -26.04 2.26
N LEU A 480 14.91 -25.49 2.54
CA LEU A 480 13.74 -25.62 1.68
C LEU A 480 14.00 -25.05 0.28
N ASP A 481 14.70 -23.92 0.25
CA ASP A 481 15.15 -23.19 -0.94
C ASP A 481 16.07 -24.02 -1.86
N GLU A 482 16.67 -25.09 -1.35
CA GLU A 482 17.47 -26.03 -2.16
C GLU A 482 16.67 -27.26 -2.56
N TYR A 483 15.83 -27.74 -1.64
CA TYR A 483 15.05 -28.94 -1.84
C TYR A 483 14.04 -28.78 -2.98
N ILE A 484 13.24 -27.70 -3.00
CA ILE A 484 12.21 -27.52 -4.03
C ILE A 484 12.85 -27.43 -5.43
N PRO A 485 13.90 -26.62 -5.68
CA PRO A 485 14.58 -26.61 -6.98
C PRO A 485 15.20 -27.91 -7.42
N ILE A 486 15.68 -28.73 -6.47
CA ILE A 486 16.12 -30.10 -6.80
C ILE A 486 14.93 -30.90 -7.34
N MET A 487 13.77 -30.84 -6.69
CA MET A 487 12.60 -31.65 -7.06
C MET A 487 12.00 -31.28 -8.43
N TYR A 488 12.13 -30.03 -8.89
CA TYR A 488 11.80 -29.62 -10.27
C TYR A 488 13.01 -29.59 -11.22
N ASN A 489 14.12 -30.22 -10.82
CA ASN A 489 15.33 -30.45 -11.62
C ASN A 489 16.01 -29.17 -12.15
N ASN A 490 15.96 -28.06 -11.41
CA ASN A 490 16.57 -26.78 -11.80
C ASN A 490 17.48 -26.25 -10.68
N HIS A 491 18.36 -27.10 -10.19
CA HIS A 491 19.31 -26.79 -9.14
C HIS A 491 20.76 -26.86 -9.67
N PRO A 492 21.66 -25.93 -9.31
CA PRO A 492 23.00 -25.83 -9.88
C PRO A 492 23.96 -26.93 -9.42
N PHE A 493 23.80 -27.47 -8.20
CA PHE A 493 24.69 -28.52 -7.69
C PHE A 493 24.18 -29.93 -8.05
N ASP A 494 24.86 -30.61 -8.97
CA ASP A 494 24.55 -31.99 -9.38
C ASP A 494 24.75 -33.00 -8.26
N GLU A 495 25.76 -32.79 -7.39
CA GLU A 495 26.03 -33.65 -6.23
C GLU A 495 24.77 -33.82 -5.37
N TRP A 496 24.07 -32.73 -5.07
CA TRP A 496 22.86 -32.77 -4.24
C TRP A 496 21.67 -33.39 -4.99
N LYS A 497 21.52 -33.07 -6.28
CA LYS A 497 20.46 -33.67 -7.13
C LYS A 497 20.57 -35.19 -7.20
N ASN A 498 21.77 -35.76 -7.17
CA ASN A 498 21.98 -37.20 -7.27
C ASN A 498 21.35 -38.00 -6.11
N TYR A 499 21.12 -37.37 -4.96
CA TYR A 499 20.42 -37.99 -3.84
C TYR A 499 18.90 -38.11 -4.05
N PHE A 500 18.34 -37.42 -5.04
CA PHE A 500 16.91 -37.39 -5.36
C PHE A 500 16.72 -37.81 -6.82
N PRO A 501 16.61 -39.11 -7.14
CA PRO A 501 16.54 -39.56 -8.54
C PRO A 501 15.22 -39.16 -9.23
N ASN A 502 14.12 -39.06 -8.49
CA ASN A 502 12.81 -38.67 -9.00
C ASN A 502 12.60 -37.15 -8.84
N ARG A 503 12.91 -36.38 -9.90
CA ARG A 503 12.82 -34.91 -9.94
C ARG A 503 11.80 -34.45 -10.98
N ASN A 504 10.56 -34.91 -10.82
CA ASN A 504 9.47 -34.73 -11.78
C ASN A 504 8.39 -33.77 -11.29
N LEU A 505 8.73 -32.83 -10.39
CA LEU A 505 7.83 -31.78 -9.94
C LEU A 505 7.63 -30.77 -11.07
N GLU A 506 6.41 -30.61 -11.56
CA GLU A 506 6.05 -29.63 -12.59
C GLU A 506 5.86 -28.25 -11.94
N ALA A 507 6.96 -27.51 -11.85
CA ALA A 507 7.00 -26.21 -11.19
C ALA A 507 6.93 -25.02 -12.17
N TYR A 508 6.25 -23.97 -11.73
CA TYR A 508 6.10 -22.70 -12.45
C TYR A 508 6.21 -21.51 -11.49
N THR A 509 6.12 -20.30 -12.05
CA THR A 509 6.04 -19.04 -11.30
C THR A 509 5.00 -18.15 -11.95
N VAL A 510 4.38 -17.27 -11.15
CA VAL A 510 3.57 -16.19 -11.70
C VAL A 510 4.42 -14.99 -12.14
N TYR A 511 3.96 -14.23 -13.12
CA TYR A 511 4.50 -12.91 -13.46
C TYR A 511 3.38 -11.90 -13.80
N PRO A 512 3.38 -10.69 -13.22
CA PRO A 512 4.18 -10.27 -12.06
C PRO A 512 3.94 -11.14 -10.81
N LEU A 513 4.83 -11.08 -9.82
CA LEU A 513 4.63 -11.77 -8.55
C LEU A 513 3.39 -11.24 -7.81
N ILE A 514 2.67 -12.13 -7.13
CA ILE A 514 1.49 -11.79 -6.33
C ILE A 514 1.93 -11.25 -4.97
N VAL A 515 3.00 -11.83 -4.41
CA VAL A 515 3.54 -11.40 -3.11
C VAL A 515 5.05 -11.13 -3.17
N THR A 516 5.49 -10.16 -2.38
CA THR A 516 6.89 -9.79 -2.17
C THR A 516 7.18 -9.73 -0.66
N PRO A 517 8.45 -9.71 -0.23
CA PRO A 517 8.77 -9.54 1.18
C PRO A 517 8.17 -8.25 1.72
N GLU A 518 7.79 -8.25 3.00
CA GLU A 518 7.49 -7.02 3.72
C GLU A 518 8.72 -6.11 3.74
N ARG A 519 9.90 -6.65 4.03
CA ARG A 519 11.15 -5.90 3.95
C ARG A 519 12.21 -6.76 3.28
N TYR A 520 13.01 -6.14 2.42
CA TYR A 520 14.19 -6.77 1.86
C TYR A 520 15.34 -6.78 2.88
N THR A 521 16.30 -7.69 2.73
CA THR A 521 17.39 -7.93 3.70
C THR A 521 18.21 -6.68 4.06
N ASN A 522 18.28 -5.70 3.16
CA ASN A 522 19.05 -4.47 3.35
C ASN A 522 18.19 -3.27 3.78
N GLU A 523 16.89 -3.47 3.99
CA GLU A 523 15.99 -2.39 4.38
C GLU A 523 15.96 -2.20 5.90
N PRO A 524 15.87 -0.94 6.39
CA PRO A 524 15.75 -0.66 7.81
C PRO A 524 14.59 -1.46 8.44
N GLY A 525 14.81 -2.09 9.59
CA GLY A 525 13.77 -2.85 10.30
C GLY A 525 13.51 -4.26 9.76
N TYR A 526 14.33 -4.79 8.84
CA TYR A 526 14.32 -6.20 8.47
C TYR A 526 14.62 -7.11 9.67
N ILE A 527 13.81 -8.15 9.87
CA ILE A 527 13.94 -9.15 10.94
C ILE A 527 13.63 -10.52 10.36
N SER A 528 14.51 -11.51 10.59
CA SER A 528 14.36 -12.85 10.02
C SER A 528 14.48 -13.93 11.09
N ASP A 529 13.38 -14.63 11.39
CA ASP A 529 13.41 -15.72 12.37
C ASP A 529 14.17 -16.97 11.88
N THR A 530 14.43 -17.07 10.57
CA THR A 530 15.28 -18.11 9.97
C THR A 530 16.74 -17.71 10.04
N GLU A 531 17.09 -16.52 9.56
CA GLU A 531 18.47 -16.04 9.50
C GLU A 531 19.03 -15.62 10.87
N ASP A 532 18.22 -15.12 11.80
CA ASP A 532 18.68 -14.68 13.13
C ASP A 532 18.79 -15.83 14.15
N SER A 533 18.66 -17.09 13.70
CA SER A 533 18.66 -18.28 14.56
C SER A 533 20.04 -18.96 14.70
N ILE A 534 20.14 -19.83 15.70
CA ILE A 534 21.40 -20.50 16.08
C ILE A 534 21.73 -21.62 15.08
N ILE A 535 23.01 -21.72 14.71
CA ILE A 535 23.55 -22.80 13.86
C ILE A 535 23.46 -24.14 14.63
N VAL A 536 22.98 -25.19 13.96
CA VAL A 536 22.98 -26.54 14.56
C VAL A 536 24.43 -27.00 14.72
N LYS A 537 24.80 -27.43 15.93
CA LYS A 537 26.12 -28.02 16.16
C LYS A 537 26.24 -29.27 15.29
N LYS A 538 27.31 -29.38 14.51
CA LYS A 538 27.69 -30.67 13.93
C LYS A 538 27.88 -31.62 15.10
N VAL A 539 26.93 -32.51 15.32
CA VAL A 539 27.22 -33.74 16.05
C VAL A 539 28.09 -34.51 15.07
N ASP A 540 29.37 -34.65 15.41
CA ASP A 540 30.25 -35.59 14.73
C ASP A 540 29.50 -36.92 14.70
N ILE A 541 28.97 -37.28 13.52
CA ILE A 541 28.53 -38.65 13.28
C ILE A 541 29.82 -39.43 13.45
N VAL A 542 29.92 -40.12 14.58
CA VAL A 542 31.00 -41.01 14.92
C VAL A 542 31.30 -41.82 13.66
N LYS A 543 32.55 -41.73 13.18
CA LYS A 543 33.10 -42.70 12.23
C LYS A 543 33.08 -44.06 12.92
N GLU A 544 31.94 -44.72 12.95
CA GLU A 544 31.90 -46.17 13.13
C GLU A 544 31.97 -46.78 11.73
N GLU A 545 33.21 -47.14 11.39
CA GLU A 545 33.67 -48.15 10.44
C GLU A 545 32.69 -48.57 9.33
N LEU A 546 32.95 -48.06 8.11
CA LEU A 546 32.69 -48.73 6.85
C LEU A 546 34.01 -49.22 6.26
#